data_AF-A0A453C6Y8-F1
#
_entry.id   AF-A0A453C6Y8-F1
#
_cell.length_a   1.000
_cell.length_b   1.000
_cell.length_c   1.000
_cell.angle_alpha   90.00
_cell.angle_beta   90.00
_cell.angle_gamma   90.00
#
_symmetry.space_group_name_H-M   'P 1'
#
loop_
_entity.id
_entity.type
_entity.pdbx_description
1 polymer ?
#
loop_
_entity_poly.entity_id
_entity_poly.type
_entity_poly.pdbx_seq_one_letter_code
_entity_poly.pdbx_strand_id
1 'polypeptide(L)'
;VHVSNDIPVAQEACQMLATPCSHLSANHFIVRNTRAVNRTGQPTGFRLVPGSNCLPFALPEAKFLRRAGFLKHNLWVTPYKSDEKFPGGEFPNQNPRLHEGLATWVKKDRPLEETDIVLW
;
A
#
# COMPACT_ATOMS: atom_id res chain seq x y z
N VAL A 1 5.17 2.05 14.47
CA VAL A 1 3.83 2.00 13.85
C VAL A 1 3.54 0.57 13.47
N HIS A 2 2.31 0.10 13.62
CA HIS A 2 1.88 -1.24 13.22
C HIS A 2 0.63 -1.11 12.34
N VAL A 3 0.61 -1.82 11.22
CA VAL A 3 -0.51 -1.84 10.27
C VAL A 3 -1.16 -3.22 10.33
N SER A 4 -2.45 -3.27 10.63
CA SER A 4 -3.19 -4.52 10.76
C SER A 4 -4.50 -4.50 9.98
N ASN A 5 -4.98 -5.68 9.63
CA ASN A 5 -6.32 -5.98 9.18
C ASN A 5 -6.86 -7.14 10.04
N ASP A 6 -8.17 -7.38 10.06
CA ASP A 6 -8.78 -8.53 10.75
C ASP A 6 -8.36 -9.89 10.13
N ILE A 7 -7.71 -9.85 8.96
CA ILE A 7 -6.95 -10.95 8.35
C ILE A 7 -5.47 -10.63 8.54
N PRO A 8 -4.62 -11.58 9.02
CA PRO A 8 -3.22 -11.31 9.32
C PRO A 8 -2.49 -10.72 8.10
N VAL A 9 -1.99 -9.49 8.25
CA VAL A 9 -1.12 -8.83 7.29
C VAL A 9 0.26 -9.46 7.46
N ALA A 10 0.53 -10.54 6.73
CA ALA A 10 1.85 -11.13 6.68
C ALA A 10 2.84 -10.10 6.12
N GLN A 11 4.02 -10.07 6.72
CA GLN A 11 5.15 -9.16 6.47
C GLN A 11 5.68 -9.20 5.02
N GLU A 12 5.19 -10.12 4.19
CA GLU A 12 5.52 -10.27 2.78
C GLU A 12 4.90 -9.12 1.96
N ALA A 13 5.60 -7.99 1.92
CA ALA A 13 5.42 -6.92 0.95
C ALA A 13 3.95 -6.55 0.62
N CYS A 14 3.04 -6.58 1.61
CA CYS A 14 1.61 -6.31 1.50
C CYS A 14 1.03 -6.53 0.08
N GLN A 15 1.26 -7.70 -0.53
CA GLN A 15 0.55 -8.14 -1.73
C GLN A 15 -0.83 -8.64 -1.30
N MET A 16 -1.63 -7.76 -0.69
CA MET A 16 -3.05 -8.00 -0.70
C MET A 16 -3.50 -7.69 -2.13
N LEU A 17 -3.59 -8.75 -2.94
CA LEU A 17 -4.56 -8.81 -4.01
C LEU A 17 -5.87 -8.42 -3.34
N ALA A 18 -6.33 -7.18 -3.56
CA ALA A 18 -7.69 -6.84 -3.29
C ALA A 18 -8.52 -7.84 -4.09
N THR A 19 -9.08 -8.84 -3.40
CA THR A 19 -9.99 -9.80 -4.00
C THR A 19 -11.05 -8.97 -4.72
N PRO A 20 -11.25 -9.19 -6.04
CA PRO A 20 -12.02 -8.28 -6.87
C PRO A 20 -13.40 -8.09 -6.25
N CYS A 21 -13.74 -6.86 -5.88
CA CYS A 21 -15.08 -6.46 -5.46
C CYS A 21 -15.75 -7.35 -4.40
N SER A 22 -15.01 -7.84 -3.40
CA SER A 22 -15.62 -8.47 -2.22
C SER A 22 -16.13 -7.38 -1.27
N HIS A 23 -17.44 -7.17 -1.24
CA HIS A 23 -18.16 -6.44 -0.18
C HIS A 23 -18.32 -7.28 1.10
N LEU A 24 -17.85 -8.53 1.09
CA LEU A 24 -18.04 -9.54 2.14
C LEU A 24 -16.85 -9.68 3.10
N SER A 25 -15.68 -9.13 2.74
CA SER A 25 -14.55 -8.98 3.66
C SER A 25 -14.60 -7.57 4.26
N ALA A 26 -14.55 -7.47 5.59
CA ALA A 26 -14.46 -6.19 6.28
C ALA A 26 -13.11 -5.54 5.95
N ASN A 27 -13.01 -4.87 4.80
CA ASN A 27 -11.77 -4.37 4.20
C ASN A 27 -11.30 -3.07 4.87
N HIS A 28 -11.17 -3.03 6.19
CA HIS A 28 -10.60 -1.86 6.85
C HIS A 28 -9.17 -2.12 7.26
N PHE A 29 -8.33 -1.10 7.13
CA PHE A 29 -6.94 -1.15 7.56
C PHE A 29 -6.78 -0.25 8.77
N ILE A 30 -6.05 -0.70 9.78
CA ILE A 30 -5.81 0.10 10.98
C ILE A 30 -4.33 0.38 11.09
N VAL A 31 -3.99 1.66 11.16
CA VAL A 31 -2.64 2.15 11.41
C VAL A 31 -2.56 2.58 12.86
N ARG A 32 -1.74 1.89 13.66
CA ARG A 32 -1.61 2.12 15.10
C ARG A 32 -0.22 2.59 15.47
N ASN A 33 -0.15 3.51 16.42
CA ASN A 33 1.06 3.79 17.17
C ASN A 33 1.14 2.82 18.35
N THR A 34 2.16 1.98 18.33
CA THR A 34 2.44 0.95 19.36
C THR A 34 2.96 1.55 20.67
N ARG A 35 3.44 2.80 20.66
CA ARG A 35 4.06 3.48 21.81
C ARG A 35 3.13 4.48 22.49
N ALA A 36 2.07 4.91 21.81
CA ALA A 36 1.14 5.91 22.32
C ALA A 36 -0.24 5.29 22.56
N VAL A 37 -0.75 5.44 23.78
CA VAL A 37 -2.07 4.92 24.19
C VAL A 37 -3.05 6.06 24.43
N ASN A 38 -4.33 5.77 24.23
CA ASN A 38 -5.42 6.70 24.53
C ASN A 38 -5.80 6.64 26.02
N ARG A 39 -6.79 7.44 26.43
CA ARG A 39 -7.28 7.50 27.83
C ARG A 39 -7.76 6.15 28.38
N THR A 40 -8.15 5.20 27.53
CA THR A 40 -8.61 3.86 27.93
C THR A 40 -7.51 2.80 27.86
N GLY A 41 -6.24 3.21 27.65
CA GLY A 41 -5.09 2.31 27.61
C GLY A 41 -4.92 1.54 26.29
N GLN A 42 -5.70 1.86 25.26
CA GLN A 42 -5.59 1.18 23.95
C GLN A 42 -4.62 1.94 23.02
N PRO A 43 -3.86 1.25 22.15
CA PRO A 43 -3.00 1.91 21.17
C PRO A 43 -3.79 2.89 20.31
N THR A 44 -3.27 4.11 20.21
CA THR A 44 -3.83 5.17 19.36
C THR A 44 -3.64 4.82 17.89
N GLY A 45 -4.57 5.23 17.03
CA GLY A 45 -4.46 4.94 15.61
C GLY A 45 -5.65 5.44 14.81
N PHE A 46 -5.55 5.27 13.49
CA PHE A 46 -6.60 5.58 12.54
C PHE A 46 -7.04 4.32 11.80
N ARG A 47 -8.32 4.28 11.45
CA ARG A 47 -8.91 3.24 10.60
C ARG A 47 -9.19 3.81 9.23
N LEU A 48 -8.57 3.25 8.20
CA LEU A 48 -8.91 3.46 6.81
C LEU A 48 -10.06 2.52 6.45
N VAL A 49 -11.19 3.08 6.02
CA VAL A 49 -12.34 2.34 5.49
C VAL A 49 -12.46 2.70 4.02
N PRO A 50 -11.89 1.90 3.10
CA PRO A 50 -12.00 2.13 1.67
C PRO A 50 -13.45 2.02 1.21
N GLY A 51 -13.85 2.90 0.30
CA GLY A 51 -15.11 2.77 -0.42
C GLY A 51 -15.04 1.70 -1.52
N SER A 52 -16.01 1.73 -2.43
CA SER A 52 -16.01 0.89 -3.62
C SER A 52 -14.80 1.20 -4.49
N ASN A 53 -13.98 0.17 -4.76
CA ASN A 53 -12.79 0.27 -5.59
C ASN A 53 -12.82 -0.80 -6.69
N CYS A 54 -12.13 -0.54 -7.79
CA CYS A 54 -11.93 -1.49 -8.87
C CYS A 54 -10.48 -1.47 -9.35
N LEU A 55 -9.99 -2.63 -9.81
CA LEU A 55 -8.73 -2.68 -10.54
C LEU A 55 -8.94 -2.14 -11.97
N PRO A 56 -7.87 -1.70 -12.63
CA PRO A 56 -7.95 -1.24 -14.01
C PRO A 56 -8.61 -2.29 -14.91
N PHE A 57 -9.50 -1.85 -15.79
CA PHE A 57 -10.07 -2.70 -16.83
C PHE A 57 -9.06 -2.88 -17.96
N ALA A 58 -7.97 -3.58 -17.66
CA ALA A 58 -6.87 -3.83 -18.56
C ALA A 58 -6.32 -5.24 -18.34
N LEU A 59 -5.88 -5.86 -19.45
CA LEU A 59 -5.15 -7.12 -19.36
C LEU A 59 -3.81 -6.90 -18.66
N PRO A 60 -3.28 -7.91 -17.93
CA PRO A 60 -1.99 -7.81 -17.23
C PRO A 60 -0.82 -7.36 -18.12
N GLU A 61 -0.90 -7.63 -19.43
CA GLU A 61 0.11 -7.31 -20.44
C GLU A 61 -0.02 -5.87 -20.98
N ALA A 62 -1.04 -5.11 -20.57
CA ALA A 62 -1.28 -3.78 -21.06
C ALA A 62 -0.05 -2.88 -20.85
N LYS A 63 0.43 -2.25 -21.94
CA LYS A 63 1.72 -1.54 -21.96
C LYS A 63 1.82 -0.44 -20.89
N PHE A 64 0.71 0.22 -20.56
CA PHE A 64 0.71 1.29 -19.56
C PHE A 64 0.95 0.77 -18.14
N LEU A 65 0.56 -0.48 -17.82
CA LEU A 65 0.79 -1.10 -16.51
C LEU A 65 2.28 -1.36 -16.22
N ARG A 66 3.14 -1.31 -17.25
CA ARG A 66 4.60 -1.36 -17.07
C ARG A 66 5.15 -0.10 -16.40
N ARG A 67 4.47 1.05 -16.55
CA ARG A 67 4.83 2.34 -15.94
C ARG A 67 3.93 2.67 -14.75
N ALA A 68 2.64 2.33 -14.85
CA ALA A 68 1.64 2.57 -13.82
C ALA A 68 1.47 1.35 -12.90
N GLY A 69 2.59 0.82 -12.37
CA GLY A 69 2.58 -0.37 -11.53
C GLY A 69 1.75 -0.20 -10.24
N PHE A 70 1.62 1.04 -9.75
CA PHE A 70 0.80 1.40 -8.60
C PHE A 70 -0.69 1.07 -8.78
N LEU A 71 -1.19 0.94 -10.01
CA LEU A 71 -2.60 0.59 -10.27
C LEU A 71 -2.93 -0.88 -10.02
N LYS A 72 -1.94 -1.73 -9.73
CA LYS A 72 -2.15 -3.17 -9.52
C LYS A 72 -2.78 -3.50 -8.16
N HIS A 73 -2.74 -2.56 -7.22
CA HIS A 73 -3.30 -2.70 -5.88
C HIS A 73 -3.99 -1.40 -5.46
N ASN A 74 -5.02 -1.52 -4.64
CA ASN A 74 -5.80 -0.38 -4.16
C ASN A 74 -5.17 0.31 -2.93
N LEU A 75 -4.19 -0.33 -2.29
CA LEU A 75 -3.46 0.20 -1.14
C LEU A 75 -2.02 -0.30 -1.20
N TRP A 76 -1.07 0.60 -0.95
CA TRP A 76 0.34 0.27 -0.77
C TRP A 76 0.84 0.82 0.56
N VAL A 77 1.76 0.10 1.19
CA VAL A 77 2.42 0.54 2.41
C VAL A 77 3.92 0.40 2.22
N THR A 78 4.67 1.47 2.48
CA THR A 78 6.13 1.50 2.35
C THR A 78 6.74 2.21 3.55
N PRO A 79 7.94 1.84 4.01
CA PRO A 79 8.71 2.69 4.91
C PRO A 79 9.00 4.03 4.25
N TYR A 80 8.92 5.10 5.02
CA TYR A 80 9.23 6.43 4.54
C TYR A 80 10.67 6.52 4.03
N LYS A 81 10.83 7.14 2.85
CA LYS A 81 12.12 7.53 2.32
C LYS A 81 11.97 8.84 1.56
N SER A 82 12.85 9.79 1.82
CA SER A 82 12.69 11.17 1.33
C SER A 82 12.79 11.31 -0.20
N ASP A 83 13.38 10.35 -0.90
CA ASP A 83 13.49 10.27 -2.37
C ASP A 83 12.36 9.47 -3.04
N GLU A 84 11.54 8.74 -2.28
CA GLU A 84 10.45 7.90 -2.80
C GLU A 84 9.13 8.70 -2.84
N LYS A 85 9.07 9.69 -3.75
CA LYS A 85 7.97 10.69 -3.80
C LYS A 85 6.84 10.38 -4.80
N PHE A 86 7.15 9.67 -5.88
CA PHE A 86 6.24 9.50 -7.02
C PHE A 86 5.93 8.01 -7.27
N PRO A 87 4.67 7.57 -7.16
CA PRO A 87 4.31 6.16 -7.17
C PRO A 87 4.51 5.46 -8.53
N GLY A 88 4.57 6.23 -9.62
CA GLY A 88 4.90 5.77 -10.97
C GLY A 88 6.30 6.13 -11.46
N GLY A 89 7.17 6.66 -10.59
CA GLY A 89 8.46 7.24 -10.96
C GLY A 89 8.40 8.75 -11.21
N GLU A 90 9.58 9.38 -11.27
CA GLU A 90 9.74 10.84 -11.33
C GLU A 90 9.26 11.44 -12.66
N PHE A 91 9.32 10.67 -13.75
CA PHE A 91 8.95 11.14 -15.08
C PHE A 91 7.76 10.31 -15.57
N PRO A 92 6.53 10.83 -15.55
CA PRO A 92 5.34 10.06 -15.96
C PRO A 92 5.11 10.08 -17.47
N ASN A 93 5.45 11.18 -18.15
CA ASN A 93 5.13 11.35 -19.57
C ASN A 93 6.08 10.51 -20.45
N GLN A 94 5.52 9.50 -21.13
CA GLN A 94 6.21 8.64 -22.11
C GLN A 94 7.57 8.08 -21.65
N ASN A 95 7.79 7.95 -20.33
CA ASN A 95 9.09 7.56 -19.80
C ASN A 95 9.50 6.17 -20.31
N PRO A 96 10.66 6.06 -20.98
CA PRO A 96 11.14 4.78 -21.49
C PRO A 96 11.67 3.89 -20.37
N ARG A 97 12.00 4.46 -19.20
CA ARG A 97 12.42 3.69 -18.04
C ARG A 97 11.26 2.88 -17.49
N LEU A 98 11.61 1.68 -17.05
CA LEU A 98 10.70 0.73 -16.42
C LEU A 98 11.19 0.50 -15.00
N HIS A 99 10.34 -0.12 -14.19
CA HIS A 99 10.72 -0.52 -12.84
C HIS A 99 11.06 0.71 -11.98
N GLU A 100 10.15 1.68 -11.96
CA GLU A 100 10.19 2.82 -11.05
C GLU A 100 8.94 2.86 -10.18
N GLY A 101 9.00 3.59 -9.06
CA GLY A 101 7.85 3.81 -8.18
C GLY A 101 7.52 2.62 -7.27
N LEU A 102 6.28 2.58 -6.79
CA LEU A 102 5.83 1.70 -5.70
C LEU A 102 6.12 0.23 -5.98
N ALA A 103 5.83 -0.24 -7.20
CA ALA A 103 6.03 -1.62 -7.61
C ALA A 103 7.49 -2.09 -7.54
N THR A 104 8.44 -1.17 -7.38
CA THR A 104 9.86 -1.48 -7.15
C THR A 104 10.32 -1.24 -5.73
N TRP A 105 9.78 -0.24 -5.05
CA TRP A 105 10.15 0.04 -3.66
C TRP A 105 9.73 -1.08 -2.72
N VAL A 106 8.57 -1.71 -2.96
CA VAL A 106 8.09 -2.83 -2.13
C VAL A 106 8.94 -4.09 -2.29
N LYS A 107 9.62 -4.27 -3.44
CA LYS A 107 10.51 -5.43 -3.67
C LYS A 107 11.75 -5.42 -2.79
N LYS A 108 12.04 -4.30 -2.13
CA LYS A 108 13.13 -4.18 -1.16
C LYS A 108 12.79 -4.84 0.18
N ASP A 109 11.54 -5.28 0.38
CA ASP A 109 11.06 -6.01 1.55
C ASP A 109 11.53 -5.41 2.90
N ARG A 110 11.39 -4.09 2.99
CA ARG A 110 11.85 -3.34 4.17
C ARG A 110 10.81 -3.48 5.31
N PRO A 111 11.26 -3.53 6.57
CA PRO A 111 10.36 -3.67 7.71
C PRO A 111 9.39 -2.50 7.83
N LEU A 112 8.12 -2.80 8.11
CA LEU A 112 7.05 -1.81 8.33
C LEU A 112 6.76 -1.56 9.80
N GLU A 113 7.04 -2.53 10.67
CA GLU A 113 6.79 -2.39 12.10
C GLU A 113 7.78 -1.42 12.74
N GLU A 114 7.30 -0.59 13.66
CA GLU A 114 8.14 0.35 14.41
C GLU A 114 8.95 1.34 13.55
N THR A 115 8.52 1.56 12.32
CA THR A 115 9.12 2.55 11.40
C THR A 115 8.15 3.69 11.09
N ASP A 116 8.69 4.75 10.48
CA ASP A 116 7.90 5.75 9.78
C ASP A 116 7.44 5.17 8.44
N ILE A 117 6.15 5.29 8.14
CA ILE A 117 5.51 4.63 7.01
C ILE A 117 4.69 5.61 6.19
N VAL A 118 4.51 5.29 4.92
CA VAL A 118 3.63 6.00 4.00
C VAL A 118 2.60 5.02 3.45
N LEU A 119 1.34 5.42 3.50
CA LEU A 119 0.24 4.75 2.83
C LEU A 119 -0.04 5.47 1.50
N TRP A 120 -0.21 4.70 0.43
CA TRP A 120 -0.51 5.19 -0.92
C TRP A 120 -1.77 4.55 -1.48
#